data_AF-A0A3C1DRS4-F1
#
_entry.id   AF-A0A3C1DRS4-F1
#
_cell.length_a   1.000
_cell.length_b   1.000
_cell.length_c   1.000
_cell.angle_alpha   90.00
_cell.angle_beta   90.00
_cell.angle_gamma   90.00
#
_symmetry.space_group_name_H-M   'P 1'
#
loop_
_entity.id
_entity.type
_entity.pdbx_description
1 polymer ?
#
loop_
_entity_poly.entity_id
_entity_poly.type
_entity_poly.pdbx_seq_one_letter_code
_entity_poly.pdbx_strand_id
1 'polypeptide(L)'
;MRMLVVCAVADEARAVVRRLGATTKTAIGPYQHAVTGRAGEVSFIVMVSGVGEAAAASATATALSLDPRIDLAISAGIAGGFSPRIAVGAVAIADHITAVDLGAEEPGSPGSRIPLSAMGYEGGHISCDAKLVRRAAALTNATVGAILTVSTITASEERIGDLARNHPTAVA
;
A
#
# COMPACT_ATOMS: atom_id res chain seq x y z
N MET A 1 -14.65 6.76 14.49
CA MET A 1 -13.57 6.42 13.54
C MET A 1 -14.17 5.72 12.32
N ARG A 2 -13.78 6.12 11.12
CA ARG A 2 -14.19 5.52 9.87
C ARG A 2 -12.98 5.24 9.00
N MET A 3 -12.75 3.95 8.78
CA MET A 3 -11.57 3.44 8.11
C MET A 3 -11.91 3.01 6.69
N LEU A 4 -11.04 3.36 5.75
CA LEU A 4 -11.02 2.82 4.40
C LEU A 4 -9.89 1.79 4.28
N VAL A 5 -10.20 0.58 3.82
CA VAL A 5 -9.21 -0.43 3.45
C VAL A 5 -9.29 -0.66 1.95
N VAL A 6 -8.17 -0.45 1.27
CA VAL A 6 -8.06 -0.60 -0.19
C VAL A 6 -7.19 -1.82 -0.47
N CYS A 7 -7.73 -2.75 -1.25
CA CYS A 7 -7.04 -3.95 -1.70
C CYS A 7 -6.97 -3.97 -3.24
N ALA A 8 -5.91 -4.55 -3.81
CA ALA A 8 -5.74 -4.59 -5.26
C ALA A 8 -6.69 -5.60 -5.89
N VAL A 9 -6.89 -6.77 -5.24
CA VAL A 9 -7.72 -7.86 -5.77
C VAL A 9 -8.78 -8.36 -4.79
N ALA A 10 -9.80 -9.06 -5.31
CA ALA A 10 -10.92 -9.55 -4.51
C ALA A 10 -10.50 -10.54 -3.42
N ASP A 11 -9.46 -11.36 -3.64
CA ASP A 11 -8.99 -12.33 -2.65
C ASP A 11 -8.35 -11.68 -1.43
N GLU A 12 -7.61 -10.58 -1.63
CA GLU A 12 -7.08 -9.75 -0.55
C GLU A 12 -8.22 -9.13 0.26
N ALA A 13 -9.20 -8.51 -0.42
CA ALA A 13 -10.37 -7.93 0.24
C ALA A 13 -11.16 -8.98 1.04
N ARG A 14 -11.35 -10.19 0.49
CA ARG A 14 -11.97 -11.31 1.21
C ARG A 14 -11.16 -11.70 2.44
N ALA A 15 -9.83 -11.76 2.33
CA ALA A 15 -8.96 -12.11 3.46
C ALA A 15 -9.09 -11.11 4.62
N VAL A 16 -9.17 -9.81 4.31
CA VAL A 16 -9.43 -8.75 5.29
C VAL A 16 -10.81 -8.92 5.93
N VAL A 17 -11.86 -9.02 5.11
CA VAL A 17 -13.25 -9.04 5.58
C VAL A 17 -13.57 -10.25 6.46
N ARG A 18 -12.97 -11.43 6.21
CA ARG A 18 -13.21 -12.66 6.98
C ARG A 18 -13.03 -12.50 8.49
N ARG A 19 -12.25 -11.51 8.95
CA ARG A 19 -12.00 -11.24 10.38
C ARG A 19 -12.72 -10.02 10.94
N LEU A 20 -13.49 -9.29 10.13
CA LEU A 20 -14.10 -8.01 10.52
C LEU A 20 -15.59 -8.12 10.92
N GLY A 21 -16.18 -9.31 10.85
CA GLY A 21 -17.57 -9.57 11.25
C GLY A 21 -18.58 -9.41 10.12
N ALA A 22 -19.81 -8.99 10.46
CA ALA A 22 -20.90 -8.85 9.50
C ALA A 22 -20.65 -7.67 8.54
N THR A 23 -20.91 -7.88 7.25
CA THR A 23 -20.70 -6.88 6.20
C THR A 23 -21.86 -6.78 5.24
N THR A 24 -22.08 -5.58 4.70
CA THR A 24 -23.05 -5.28 3.66
C THR A 24 -22.32 -4.92 2.37
N LYS A 25 -22.67 -5.55 1.25
CA LYS A 25 -22.14 -5.19 -0.08
C LYS A 25 -22.58 -3.78 -0.45
N THR A 26 -21.69 -3.02 -1.07
CA THR A 26 -21.95 -1.66 -1.56
C THR A 26 -21.14 -1.39 -2.83
N ALA A 27 -21.42 -0.25 -3.47
CA ALA A 27 -20.51 0.39 -4.41
C ALA A 27 -19.95 1.69 -3.81
N ILE A 28 -18.81 2.14 -4.32
CA ILE A 28 -18.21 3.45 -4.03
C ILE A 28 -17.96 4.13 -5.38
N GLY A 29 -18.80 5.10 -5.75
CA GLY A 29 -18.75 5.69 -7.09
C GLY A 29 -18.85 4.61 -8.19
N PRO A 30 -17.89 4.51 -9.13
CA PRO A 30 -17.90 3.47 -10.16
C PRO A 30 -17.46 2.08 -9.65
N TYR A 31 -16.89 1.97 -8.44
CA TYR A 31 -16.31 0.72 -7.92
C TYR A 31 -17.38 -0.16 -7.28
N GLN A 32 -17.74 -1.26 -7.96
CA GLN A 32 -18.82 -2.19 -7.55
C GLN A 32 -18.38 -3.23 -6.50
N HIS A 33 -17.08 -3.35 -6.26
CA HIS A 33 -16.50 -4.35 -5.36
C HIS A 33 -16.10 -3.71 -4.04
N ALA A 34 -17.10 -3.36 -3.23
CA ALA A 34 -16.89 -2.85 -1.90
C ALA A 34 -17.86 -3.47 -0.89
N VAL A 35 -17.46 -3.44 0.39
CA VAL A 35 -18.31 -3.80 1.51
C VAL A 35 -18.16 -2.76 2.61
N THR A 36 -19.21 -2.58 3.40
CA THR A 36 -19.17 -1.80 4.64
C THR A 36 -19.52 -2.67 5.83
N GLY A 37 -19.05 -2.28 6.99
CA GLY A 37 -19.38 -2.95 8.24
C GLY A 37 -18.90 -2.17 9.45
N ARG A 38 -19.01 -2.82 10.61
CA ARG A 38 -18.53 -2.30 11.88
C ARG A 38 -17.78 -3.38 12.65
N ALA A 39 -16.64 -3.00 13.22
CA ALA A 39 -15.89 -3.80 14.18
C ALA A 39 -15.80 -3.00 15.48
N GLY A 40 -16.67 -3.33 16.45
CA GLY A 40 -16.86 -2.50 17.66
C GLY A 40 -17.32 -1.08 17.31
N GLU A 41 -16.58 -0.09 17.80
CA GLU A 41 -16.85 1.34 17.55
C GLU A 41 -16.34 1.86 16.20
N VAL A 42 -15.58 1.03 15.46
CA VAL A 42 -14.98 1.42 14.19
C VAL A 42 -15.90 1.01 13.04
N SER A 43 -16.33 1.97 12.24
CA SER A 43 -16.94 1.67 10.95
C SER A 43 -15.86 1.52 9.88
N PHE A 44 -16.05 0.61 8.94
CA PHE A 44 -15.09 0.38 7.87
C PHE A 44 -15.75 0.28 6.49
N ILE A 45 -14.97 0.62 5.48
CA ILE A 45 -15.21 0.33 4.07
C ILE A 45 -14.03 -0.52 3.61
N VAL A 46 -14.27 -1.68 3.01
CA VAL A 46 -13.23 -2.45 2.30
C VAL A 46 -13.59 -2.43 0.81
N MET A 47 -12.66 -2.04 -0.05
CA MET A 47 -12.89 -1.97 -1.50
C MET A 47 -11.75 -2.59 -2.31
N VAL A 48 -12.09 -3.06 -3.51
CA VAL A 48 -11.13 -3.51 -4.52
C VAL A 48 -10.86 -2.38 -5.50
N SER A 49 -9.62 -1.91 -5.57
CA SER A 49 -9.21 -0.84 -6.50
C SER A 49 -8.89 -1.35 -7.91
N GLY A 50 -8.46 -2.61 -8.02
CA GLY A 50 -7.70 -3.08 -9.17
C GLY A 50 -6.19 -2.94 -8.96
N VAL A 51 -5.41 -3.62 -9.81
CA VAL A 51 -3.93 -3.68 -9.73
C VAL A 51 -3.31 -2.46 -10.43
N GLY A 52 -2.26 -1.91 -9.82
CA GLY A 52 -1.49 -0.79 -10.37
C GLY A 52 -1.81 0.55 -9.75
N GLU A 53 -0.85 1.47 -9.83
CA GLU A 53 -0.90 2.77 -9.14
C GLU A 53 -2.09 3.63 -9.58
N ALA A 54 -2.37 3.72 -10.88
CA ALA A 54 -3.48 4.51 -11.39
C ALA A 54 -4.84 4.01 -10.88
N ALA A 55 -5.01 2.69 -10.81
CA ALA A 55 -6.24 2.07 -10.29
C ALA A 55 -6.40 2.34 -8.79
N ALA A 56 -5.33 2.13 -8.01
CA ALA A 56 -5.30 2.42 -6.58
C ALA A 56 -5.56 3.90 -6.26
N ALA A 57 -4.91 4.82 -7.00
CA ALA A 57 -5.06 6.26 -6.82
C ALA A 57 -6.48 6.72 -7.13
N SER A 58 -7.04 6.33 -8.29
CA SER A 58 -8.40 6.72 -8.69
C SER A 58 -9.46 6.19 -7.71
N ALA A 59 -9.31 4.95 -7.25
CA ALA A 59 -10.22 4.33 -6.29
C ALA A 59 -10.19 5.02 -4.93
N THR A 60 -8.98 5.23 -4.40
CA THR A 60 -8.78 5.84 -3.09
C THR A 60 -9.25 7.29 -3.08
N ALA A 61 -8.89 8.07 -4.11
CA ALA A 61 -9.33 9.47 -4.23
C ALA A 61 -10.85 9.57 -4.34
N THR A 62 -11.49 8.69 -5.12
CA THR A 62 -12.96 8.65 -5.22
C THR A 62 -13.61 8.36 -3.88
N ALA A 63 -13.13 7.35 -3.15
CA ALA A 63 -13.67 6.99 -1.84
C ALA A 63 -13.55 8.12 -0.81
N LEU A 64 -12.37 8.75 -0.73
CA LEU A 64 -12.11 9.86 0.18
C LEU A 64 -12.95 11.11 -0.17
N SER A 65 -13.17 11.36 -1.46
CA SER A 65 -13.97 12.50 -1.92
C SER A 65 -15.47 12.31 -1.65
N LEU A 66 -15.97 11.08 -1.77
CA LEU A 66 -17.39 10.76 -1.55
C LEU A 66 -17.75 10.60 -0.07
N ASP A 67 -16.79 10.29 0.79
CA ASP A 67 -17.03 10.15 2.23
C ASP A 67 -15.98 10.91 3.05
N PRO A 68 -16.19 12.22 3.29
CA PRO A 68 -15.25 13.05 4.04
C PRO A 68 -15.12 12.69 5.52
N ARG A 69 -15.88 11.70 6.01
CA ARG A 69 -15.77 11.18 7.38
C ARG A 69 -14.66 10.13 7.51
N ILE A 70 -14.10 9.65 6.40
CA ILE A 70 -12.96 8.71 6.45
C ILE A 70 -11.78 9.43 7.09
N ASP A 71 -11.30 8.89 8.21
CA ASP A 71 -10.22 9.46 9.02
C ASP A 71 -8.93 8.64 8.96
N LEU A 72 -8.98 7.45 8.35
CA LEU A 72 -7.85 6.57 8.15
C LEU A 72 -8.01 5.76 6.86
N ALA A 73 -6.97 5.76 6.02
CA ALA A 73 -6.86 4.87 4.85
C ALA A 73 -5.74 3.84 5.08
N ILE A 74 -6.02 2.58 4.76
CA ILE A 74 -5.08 1.46 4.82
C ILE A 74 -5.01 0.84 3.42
N SER A 75 -3.81 0.79 2.85
CA SER A 75 -3.52 -0.10 1.72
C SER A 75 -3.14 -1.46 2.28
N ALA A 76 -3.86 -2.52 1.91
CA ALA A 76 -3.65 -3.86 2.41
C ALA A 76 -3.66 -4.88 1.27
N GLY A 77 -2.68 -5.77 1.25
CA GLY A 77 -2.54 -6.79 0.23
C GLY A 77 -1.34 -7.70 0.49
N ILE A 78 -1.00 -8.51 -0.51
CA ILE A 78 0.25 -9.28 -0.51
C ILE A 78 1.36 -8.51 -1.25
N ALA A 79 2.60 -8.76 -0.87
CA ALA A 79 3.77 -8.19 -1.53
C ALA A 79 4.94 -9.18 -1.53
N GLY A 80 5.91 -8.95 -2.40
CA GLY A 80 7.20 -9.66 -2.37
C GLY A 80 8.05 -9.12 -1.24
N GLY A 81 8.63 -9.99 -0.42
CA GLY A 81 9.47 -9.59 0.70
C GLY A 81 10.95 -9.48 0.33
N PHE A 82 11.68 -8.54 0.92
CA PHE A 82 13.13 -8.44 0.77
C PHE A 82 13.86 -9.37 1.76
N SER A 83 14.44 -10.45 1.26
CA SER A 83 15.27 -11.38 2.05
C SER A 83 16.61 -10.75 2.48
N PRO A 84 17.14 -11.02 3.68
CA PRO A 84 16.57 -11.86 4.74
C PRO A 84 15.70 -11.08 5.73
N ARG A 85 15.30 -9.84 5.42
CA ARG A 85 14.60 -8.96 6.38
C ARG A 85 13.22 -9.46 6.76
N ILE A 86 12.50 -10.03 5.80
CA ILE A 86 11.15 -10.56 6.03
C ILE A 86 10.99 -11.94 5.38
N ALA A 87 10.40 -12.87 6.14
CA ALA A 87 10.10 -14.21 5.66
C ALA A 87 8.72 -14.26 4.98
N VAL A 88 8.52 -15.22 4.08
CA VAL A 88 7.21 -15.50 3.49
C VAL A 88 6.19 -15.79 4.61
N GLY A 89 5.03 -15.13 4.53
CA GLY A 89 3.95 -15.26 5.52
C GLY A 89 4.06 -14.31 6.72
N ALA A 90 5.15 -13.55 6.85
CA ALA A 90 5.25 -12.48 7.84
C ALA A 90 4.49 -11.22 7.39
N VAL A 91 4.20 -10.33 8.35
CA VAL A 91 3.52 -9.06 8.10
C VAL A 91 4.54 -7.94 7.95
N ALA A 92 4.45 -7.18 6.85
CA ALA A 92 5.18 -5.94 6.65
C ALA A 92 4.28 -4.74 6.99
N ILE A 93 4.86 -3.71 7.62
CA ILE A 93 4.19 -2.41 7.82
C ILE A 93 5.12 -1.32 7.30
N ALA A 94 4.58 -0.49 6.40
CA ALA A 94 5.27 0.70 5.92
C ALA A 94 5.44 1.72 7.06
N ASP A 95 6.67 2.16 7.32
CA ASP A 95 6.90 3.48 7.96
C ASP A 95 6.92 4.60 6.92
N HIS A 96 7.29 4.27 5.68
CA HIS A 96 7.14 5.10 4.50
C HIS A 96 6.94 4.24 3.24
N ILE A 97 6.34 4.85 2.22
CA ILE A 97 6.10 4.26 0.91
C ILE A 97 6.85 5.09 -0.12
N THR A 98 7.52 4.45 -1.07
CA THR A 98 8.24 5.14 -2.15
C THR A 98 7.90 4.53 -3.50
N ALA A 99 7.42 5.33 -4.45
CA ALA A 99 7.26 4.93 -5.85
C ALA A 99 8.63 5.01 -6.53
N VAL A 100 9.32 3.88 -6.59
CA VAL A 100 10.72 3.81 -7.06
C VAL A 100 10.85 3.85 -8.57
N ASP A 101 9.72 3.82 -9.27
CA ASP A 101 9.63 3.98 -10.71
C ASP A 101 9.08 5.31 -11.19
N LEU A 102 8.68 6.17 -10.26
CA LEU A 102 8.23 7.52 -10.56
C LEU A 102 9.43 8.49 -10.64
N GLY A 103 9.71 9.00 -11.83
CA GLY A 103 10.84 9.90 -12.06
C GLY A 103 11.23 9.97 -13.53
N ALA A 104 12.48 10.33 -13.78
CA ALA A 104 13.09 10.32 -15.10
C ALA A 104 14.21 9.28 -15.16
N GLU A 105 14.46 8.74 -16.35
CA GLU A 105 15.63 7.88 -16.60
C GLU A 105 16.79 8.72 -17.10
N GLU A 106 18.01 8.41 -16.63
CA GLU A 106 19.22 9.05 -17.11
C GLU A 106 19.70 8.36 -18.40
N PRO A 107 20.07 9.11 -19.46
CA PRO A 107 20.64 8.51 -20.67
C PRO A 107 21.86 7.64 -20.35
N GLY A 108 21.85 6.38 -20.80
CA GLY A 108 22.98 5.45 -20.61
C GLY A 108 22.99 4.68 -19.28
N SER A 109 21.99 4.89 -18.40
CA SER A 109 21.88 4.21 -17.11
C SER A 109 20.56 3.44 -16.96
N PRO A 110 20.35 2.32 -17.68
CA PRO A 110 19.11 1.53 -17.57
C PRO A 110 18.84 1.11 -16.13
N GLY A 111 17.64 1.42 -15.62
CA GLY A 111 17.24 1.10 -14.25
C GLY A 111 17.62 2.14 -13.19
N SER A 112 18.51 3.09 -13.49
CA SER A 112 18.73 4.27 -12.66
C SER A 112 17.65 5.30 -12.92
N ARG A 113 16.98 5.75 -11.84
CA ARG A 113 15.91 6.75 -11.92
C ARG A 113 16.24 7.95 -11.06
N ILE A 114 16.11 9.11 -11.69
CA ILE A 114 16.15 10.41 -11.03
C ILE A 114 14.78 10.60 -10.37
N PRO A 115 14.69 10.58 -9.02
CA PRO A 115 13.42 10.75 -8.34
C PRO A 115 12.89 12.17 -8.55
N LEU A 116 11.56 12.34 -8.43
CA LEU A 116 10.89 13.64 -8.53
C LEU A 116 11.53 14.73 -7.67
N SER A 117 11.92 14.38 -6.43
CA SER A 117 12.55 15.30 -5.48
C SER A 117 13.88 15.86 -5.98
N ALA A 118 14.69 15.07 -6.69
CA ALA A 118 15.94 15.54 -7.29
C ALA A 118 15.72 16.51 -8.47
N MET A 119 14.52 16.50 -9.05
CA MET A 119 14.07 17.42 -10.10
C MET A 119 13.27 18.61 -9.56
N GLY A 120 13.10 18.73 -8.23
CA GLY A 120 12.34 19.80 -7.60
C GLY A 120 10.81 19.62 -7.64
N TYR A 121 10.32 18.41 -7.93
CA TYR A 121 8.90 18.08 -7.88
C TYR A 121 8.53 17.36 -6.58
N GLU A 122 7.31 17.62 -6.09
CA GLU A 122 6.74 16.88 -4.97
C GLU A 122 6.14 15.54 -5.43
N GLY A 123 6.09 14.57 -4.52
CA GLY A 123 5.47 13.27 -4.75
C GLY A 123 6.46 12.10 -4.74
N GLY A 124 5.94 10.90 -4.96
CA GLY A 124 6.73 9.66 -5.00
C GLY A 124 7.21 9.16 -3.63
N HIS A 125 6.99 9.89 -2.55
CA HIS A 125 7.30 9.48 -1.18
C HIS A 125 6.18 9.87 -0.23
N ILE A 126 5.77 8.92 0.62
CA ILE A 126 4.72 9.13 1.62
C ILE A 126 5.21 8.58 2.96
N SER A 127 5.29 9.43 3.99
CA SER A 127 5.54 8.98 5.37
C SER A 127 4.23 8.54 6.03
N CYS A 128 4.26 7.41 6.74
CA CYS A 128 3.11 6.92 7.49
C CYS A 128 3.10 7.50 8.92
N ASP A 129 1.92 7.56 9.55
CA ASP A 129 1.80 8.04 10.94
C ASP A 129 2.59 7.14 11.89
N ALA A 130 3.64 7.68 12.51
CA ALA A 130 4.56 6.91 13.33
C ALA A 130 3.90 6.27 14.57
N LYS A 131 2.82 6.86 15.13
CA LYS A 131 2.09 6.28 16.26
C LYS A 131 1.27 5.09 15.79
N LEU A 132 0.60 5.20 14.64
CA LEU A 132 -0.16 4.09 14.05
C LEU A 132 0.76 2.95 13.63
N VAL A 133 1.90 3.25 12.99
CA VAL A 133 2.91 2.25 12.62
C VAL A 133 3.40 1.47 13.84
N ARG A 134 3.84 2.16 14.90
CA ARG A 134 4.30 1.50 16.13
C ARG A 134 3.22 0.63 16.76
N ARG A 135 1.98 1.14 16.84
CA ARG A 135 0.86 0.40 17.42
C ARG A 135 0.52 -0.84 16.59
N ALA A 136 0.44 -0.70 15.28
CA ALA A 136 0.12 -1.79 14.39
C ALA A 136 1.22 -2.88 14.43
N ALA A 137 2.51 -2.47 14.42
CA ALA A 137 3.63 -3.40 14.53
C ALA A 137 3.61 -4.20 15.84
N ALA A 138 3.30 -3.55 16.97
CA ALA A 138 3.17 -4.21 18.26
C ALA A 138 2.02 -5.23 18.30
N LEU A 139 0.92 -4.96 17.59
CA LEU A 139 -0.27 -5.84 17.56
C LEU A 139 -0.09 -7.04 16.62
N THR A 140 0.75 -6.92 15.59
CA THR A 140 0.88 -7.93 14.53
C THR A 140 2.23 -8.66 14.55
N ASN A 141 3.16 -8.23 15.41
CA ASN A 141 4.57 -8.66 15.36
C ASN A 141 5.18 -8.46 13.95
N ALA A 142 4.83 -7.34 13.31
CA ALA A 142 5.25 -7.03 11.95
C ALA A 142 6.70 -6.53 11.87
N THR A 143 7.31 -6.77 10.72
CA THR A 143 8.55 -6.10 10.33
C THR A 143 8.20 -4.71 9.78
N VAL A 144 8.79 -3.67 10.35
CA VAL A 144 8.59 -2.28 9.91
C VAL A 144 9.72 -1.85 9.00
N GLY A 145 9.39 -1.19 7.90
CA GLY A 145 10.38 -0.59 7.01
C GLY A 145 9.72 0.05 5.78
N ALA A 146 10.53 0.36 4.77
CA ALA A 146 10.01 0.95 3.55
C ALA A 146 9.19 -0.08 2.76
N ILE A 147 8.09 0.37 2.15
CA ILE A 147 7.40 -0.39 1.10
C ILE A 147 7.63 0.32 -0.24
N LEU A 148 8.18 -0.40 -1.20
CA LEU A 148 8.49 0.11 -2.53
C LEU A 148 7.32 -0.16 -3.48
N THR A 149 6.81 0.89 -4.11
CA THR A 149 5.78 0.78 -5.14
C THR A 149 6.46 0.75 -6.51
N VAL A 150 6.03 -0.22 -7.31
CA VAL A 150 6.45 -0.42 -8.70
C VAL A 150 5.22 -0.74 -9.55
N SER A 151 5.23 -0.29 -10.80
CA SER A 151 4.25 -0.54 -11.84
C SER A 151 4.53 -1.84 -12.63
N THR A 152 5.67 -2.49 -12.36
CA THR A 152 6.01 -3.81 -12.94
C THR A 152 6.34 -4.79 -11.82
N ILE A 153 5.74 -5.98 -11.87
CA ILE A 153 6.06 -7.07 -10.94
C ILE A 153 7.58 -7.33 -11.00
N THR A 154 8.24 -7.16 -9.86
CA THR A 154 9.68 -7.36 -9.76
C THR A 154 9.97 -8.84 -9.56
N ALA A 155 10.55 -9.48 -10.58
CA ALA A 155 10.85 -10.91 -10.58
C ALA A 155 12.33 -11.24 -10.87
N SER A 156 13.15 -10.25 -11.27
CA SER A 156 14.58 -10.47 -11.53
C SER A 156 15.43 -10.21 -10.29
N GLU A 157 16.37 -11.13 -10.03
CA GLU A 157 17.33 -11.02 -8.92
C GLU A 157 18.15 -9.73 -8.99
N GLU A 158 18.55 -9.32 -10.20
CA GLU A 158 19.26 -8.07 -10.46
C GLU A 158 18.48 -6.85 -9.93
N ARG A 159 17.21 -6.73 -10.33
CA ARG A 159 16.36 -5.60 -9.91
C ARG A 159 16.06 -5.63 -8.42
N ILE A 160 15.87 -6.83 -7.84
CA ILE A 160 15.73 -6.98 -6.38
C ILE A 160 17.01 -6.49 -5.68
N GLY A 161 18.19 -6.86 -6.19
CA GLY A 161 19.48 -6.43 -5.67
C GLY A 161 19.70 -4.93 -5.75
N ASP A 162 19.32 -4.29 -6.87
CA ASP A 162 19.39 -2.83 -7.03
C ASP A 162 18.47 -2.12 -6.04
N LEU A 163 17.22 -2.55 -5.93
CA LEU A 163 16.26 -1.98 -4.99
C LEU A 163 16.73 -2.14 -3.54
N ALA A 164 17.27 -3.30 -3.17
CA ALA A 164 17.79 -3.54 -1.83
C ALA A 164 19.02 -2.68 -1.49
N ARG A 165 19.89 -2.40 -2.49
CA ARG A 165 21.05 -1.51 -2.31
C ARG A 165 20.63 -0.05 -2.14
N ASN A 166 19.68 0.41 -2.95
CA ASN A 166 19.24 1.82 -2.95
C ASN A 166 18.23 2.13 -1.85
N HIS A 167 17.49 1.13 -1.38
CA HIS A 167 16.49 1.24 -0.32
C HIS A 167 16.78 0.23 0.80
N PRO A 168 17.82 0.47 1.62
CA PRO A 168 18.28 -0.50 2.60
C PRO A 168 17.25 -0.79 3.71
N THR A 169 16.23 0.03 3.89
CA THR A 169 15.14 -0.22 4.85
C THR A 169 13.93 -0.94 4.24
N ALA A 170 13.97 -1.28 2.95
CA ALA A 170 12.85 -1.93 2.27
C ALA A 170 12.54 -3.30 2.87
N VAL A 171 11.26 -3.51 3.16
CA VAL A 171 10.72 -4.80 3.63
C VAL A 171 9.80 -5.42 2.59
N ALA A 172 9.16 -4.61 1.74
CA ALA A 172 8.33 -5.04 0.63
C ALA A 172 8.45 -4.09 -0.57
#